data_AF-A0A8S3QMD2-F1
#
_entry.id   AF-A0A8S3QMD2-F1
#
_cell.length_a   1.000
_cell.length_b   1.000
_cell.length_c   1.000
_cell.angle_alpha   90.00
_cell.angle_beta   90.00
_cell.angle_gamma   90.00
#
_symmetry.space_group_name_H-M   'P 1'
#
loop_
_entity.id
_entity.type
_entity.pdbx_description
1 polymer ?
#
loop_
_entity_poly.entity_id
_entity_poly.type
_entity_poly.pdbx_seq_one_letter_code
_entity_poly.pdbx_strand_id
1 'polypeptide(L)'
;MSHDYLNVTCWDPPEYRGLSATEHFLKKDRLDLLICNKTSADKCPRKCHCFYQPKNRRTVINCTSVGLTALPKFVPEGDNLTLLFDGNNIEFLEHREYFNRSSVISISNNKLNSIASNAIGSIGSNTVLDLSGNSINELPRDIQSFDPCIMKLGIIKISCSCDDH
;
A
#
# COMPACT_ATOMS: atom_id res chain seq x y z
N MET A 1 35.54 20.89 -19.08
CA MET A 1 36.08 20.16 -17.90
C MET A 1 34.95 19.30 -17.38
N SER A 2 35.03 17.99 -17.60
CA SER A 2 34.04 17.02 -17.10
C SER A 2 34.30 16.85 -15.61
N HIS A 3 33.44 17.41 -14.76
CA HIS A 3 33.47 17.04 -13.34
C HIS A 3 33.06 15.58 -13.25
N ASP A 4 34.00 14.74 -12.83
CA ASP A 4 33.81 13.31 -12.68
C ASP A 4 32.98 13.04 -11.41
N TYR A 5 31.68 13.30 -11.50
CA TYR A 5 30.71 13.07 -10.41
C TYR A 5 30.47 11.57 -10.13
N LEU A 6 31.19 10.66 -10.80
CA LEU A 6 30.88 9.22 -10.78
C LEU A 6 31.50 8.45 -9.62
N ASN A 7 32.41 9.03 -8.83
CA ASN A 7 33.03 8.32 -7.69
C ASN A 7 32.35 8.67 -6.36
N VAL A 8 31.07 8.32 -6.23
CA VAL A 8 30.32 8.44 -4.98
C VAL A 8 30.36 7.09 -4.27
N THR A 9 30.93 7.05 -3.07
CA THR A 9 30.95 5.88 -2.21
C THR A 9 30.02 6.11 -1.02
N CYS A 10 29.16 5.15 -0.74
CA CYS A 10 28.26 5.20 0.40
C CYS A 10 29.05 5.05 1.70
N TRP A 11 28.79 5.95 2.65
CA TRP A 11 29.36 5.87 4.00
C TRP A 11 28.40 5.26 5.01
N ASP A 12 27.12 5.61 4.88
CA ASP A 12 26.00 5.09 5.65
C ASP A 12 24.81 4.84 4.69
N PRO A 13 23.84 3.99 5.07
CA PRO A 13 23.81 3.17 6.29
C PRO A 13 24.80 1.98 6.23
N PRO A 14 25.04 1.26 7.35
CA PRO A 14 26.05 0.20 7.42
C PRO A 14 25.93 -0.87 6.34
N GLU A 15 24.71 -1.17 5.89
CA GLU A 15 24.42 -2.17 4.87
C GLU A 15 25.00 -1.80 3.49
N TYR A 16 25.19 -0.49 3.24
CA TYR A 16 25.71 0.02 1.97
C TYR A 16 27.10 0.62 2.06
N ARG A 17 27.72 0.57 3.23
CA ARG A 17 29.03 1.19 3.46
C ARG A 17 30.10 0.61 2.53
N GLY A 18 30.87 1.49 1.89
CA GLY A 18 31.94 1.13 0.96
C GLY A 18 31.47 0.76 -0.45
N LEU A 19 30.16 0.72 -0.71
CA LEU A 19 29.62 0.48 -2.05
C LEU A 19 29.68 1.74 -2.90
N SER A 20 30.03 1.60 -4.18
CA SER A 20 29.87 2.68 -5.16
C SER A 20 28.39 2.93 -5.43
N ALA A 21 27.89 4.13 -5.15
CA ALA A 21 26.50 4.50 -5.37
C ALA A 21 26.14 4.43 -6.87
N THR A 22 27.09 4.77 -7.73
CA THR A 22 26.92 4.73 -9.18
C THR A 22 26.77 3.31 -9.70
N GLU A 23 27.69 2.40 -9.34
CA GLU A 23 27.65 1.00 -9.80
C GLU A 23 26.54 0.19 -9.13
N HIS A 24 26.23 0.50 -7.88
CA HIS A 24 25.31 -0.31 -7.09
C HIS A 24 23.83 0.10 -7.27
N PHE A 25 23.55 1.40 -7.40
CA PHE A 25 22.20 1.94 -7.50
C PHE A 25 21.89 2.55 -8.87
N LEU A 26 22.70 3.50 -9.36
CA LEU A 26 22.36 4.25 -10.58
C LEU A 26 22.36 3.36 -11.83
N LYS A 27 23.47 2.67 -12.12
CA LYS A 27 23.60 1.82 -13.31
C LYS A 27 22.70 0.58 -13.30
N LYS A 28 22.27 0.14 -12.11
CA LYS A 28 21.41 -1.03 -11.93
C LYS A 28 19.93 -0.68 -11.72
N ASP A 29 19.59 0.60 -11.79
CA ASP A 29 18.25 1.13 -11.50
C ASP A 29 17.66 0.71 -10.14
N ARG A 30 18.51 0.63 -9.10
CA ARG A 30 18.13 0.17 -7.75
C ARG A 30 17.91 1.27 -6.73
N LEU A 31 17.59 2.48 -7.18
CA LEU A 31 17.32 3.62 -6.29
C LEU A 31 16.12 3.39 -5.36
N ASP A 32 15.29 2.38 -5.63
CA ASP A 32 14.18 1.93 -4.81
C ASP A 32 14.63 1.28 -3.49
N LEU A 33 15.87 0.78 -3.43
CA LEU A 33 16.46 0.24 -2.20
C LEU A 33 16.84 1.34 -1.19
N LEU A 34 17.03 2.57 -1.65
CA LEU A 34 17.31 3.70 -0.77
C LEU A 34 16.01 4.17 -0.14
N ILE A 35 15.80 3.82 1.14
CA ILE A 35 14.58 4.10 1.89
C ILE A 35 14.85 4.87 3.17
N CYS A 36 13.83 5.58 3.67
CA CYS A 36 13.85 6.20 4.99
C CYS A 36 12.84 5.49 5.90
N ASN A 37 13.32 4.66 6.82
CA ASN A 37 12.47 3.92 7.76
C ASN A 37 11.65 4.86 8.64
N LYS A 38 10.40 4.46 8.88
CA LYS A 38 9.42 5.15 9.72
C LYS A 38 9.12 4.29 10.94
N THR A 39 8.99 4.93 12.09
CA THR A 39 8.85 4.23 13.38
C THR A 39 7.48 4.47 14.00
N SER A 40 7.25 3.96 15.21
CA SER A 40 6.05 4.28 15.99
C SER A 40 5.91 5.78 16.27
N ALA A 41 7.01 6.54 16.31
CA ALA A 41 6.96 8.00 16.44
C ALA A 41 6.29 8.66 15.22
N ASP A 42 6.43 8.04 14.06
CA ASP A 42 5.74 8.42 12.83
C ASP A 42 4.36 7.75 12.70
N LYS A 43 3.79 7.18 13.76
CA LYS A 43 2.52 6.43 13.73
C LYS A 43 2.57 5.15 12.86
N CYS A 44 3.74 4.55 12.63
CA CYS A 44 3.79 3.24 11.99
C CYS A 44 3.08 2.17 12.86
N PRO A 45 2.15 1.36 12.31
CA PRO A 45 1.44 0.36 13.11
C PRO A 45 2.37 -0.71 13.66
N ARG A 46 2.00 -1.29 14.81
CA ARG A 46 2.78 -2.36 15.45
C ARG A 46 2.94 -3.55 14.49
N LYS A 47 4.14 -4.14 14.50
CA LYS A 47 4.56 -5.26 13.63
C LYS A 47 4.67 -4.94 12.14
N CYS A 48 4.25 -3.75 11.70
CA CYS A 48 4.41 -3.33 10.32
C CYS A 48 5.79 -2.71 10.09
N HIS A 49 6.23 -2.74 8.83
CA HIS A 49 7.41 -2.06 8.36
C HIS A 49 6.99 -0.89 7.47
N CYS A 50 7.26 0.33 7.94
CA CYS A 50 6.91 1.55 7.20
C CYS A 50 8.17 2.26 6.74
N PHE A 51 8.14 2.82 5.54
CA PHE A 51 9.28 3.59 5.00
C PHE A 51 8.86 4.55 3.89
N TYR A 52 9.61 5.64 3.76
CA TYR A 52 9.52 6.53 2.60
C TYR A 52 10.51 6.09 1.52
N GLN A 53 10.07 6.05 0.26
CA GLN A 53 10.88 5.66 -0.89
C GLN A 53 11.02 6.85 -1.86
N PRO A 54 12.17 7.56 -1.84
CA PRO A 54 12.37 8.77 -2.65
C PRO A 54 12.26 8.55 -4.16
N LYS A 55 12.76 7.42 -4.70
CA LYS A 55 12.68 7.09 -6.16
C LYS A 55 11.25 7.22 -6.67
N ASN A 56 10.28 6.73 -5.89
CA ASN A 56 8.87 6.67 -6.26
C ASN A 56 8.01 7.74 -5.57
N ARG A 57 8.63 8.60 -4.75
CA ARG A 57 7.95 9.64 -3.95
C ARG A 57 6.70 9.11 -3.23
N ARG A 58 6.86 8.00 -2.51
CA ARG A 58 5.76 7.32 -1.81
C ARG A 58 6.14 6.88 -0.42
N THR A 59 5.15 6.75 0.45
CA THR A 59 5.29 6.12 1.77
C THR A 59 4.65 4.75 1.71
N VAL A 60 5.42 3.70 2.00
CA VAL A 60 4.95 2.32 2.03
C VAL A 60 4.63 1.94 3.47
N ILE A 61 3.45 1.39 3.69
CA ILE A 61 3.02 0.79 4.95
C ILE A 61 2.86 -0.70 4.68
N ASN A 62 3.90 -1.47 5.00
CA ASN A 62 3.91 -2.91 4.81
C ASN A 62 3.49 -3.63 6.10
N CYS A 63 2.29 -4.17 6.08
CA CYS A 63 1.68 -4.96 7.16
C CYS A 63 1.29 -6.36 6.65
N THR A 64 1.95 -6.88 5.61
CA THR A 64 1.64 -8.19 5.06
C THR A 64 1.88 -9.30 6.08
N SER A 65 0.89 -10.18 6.28
CA SER A 65 1.00 -11.39 7.12
C SER A 65 1.43 -11.14 8.58
N VAL A 66 1.07 -9.99 9.16
CA VAL A 66 1.39 -9.66 10.57
C VAL A 66 0.29 -10.06 11.55
N GLY A 67 -0.80 -10.64 11.05
CA GLY A 67 -1.93 -11.13 11.83
C GLY A 67 -2.94 -10.04 12.22
N LEU A 68 -3.11 -9.01 11.37
CA LEU A 68 -4.15 -7.99 11.58
C LEU A 68 -5.54 -8.63 11.55
N THR A 69 -6.42 -8.17 12.43
CA THR A 69 -7.86 -8.49 12.42
C THR A 69 -8.72 -7.30 12.01
N ALA A 70 -8.13 -6.10 11.98
CA ALA A 70 -8.75 -4.86 11.57
C ALA A 70 -7.69 -3.92 10.97
N LEU A 71 -8.12 -2.93 10.20
CA LEU A 71 -7.24 -1.91 9.64
C LEU A 71 -6.68 -0.99 10.73
N PRO A 72 -5.39 -0.60 10.68
CA PRO A 72 -4.83 0.33 11.65
C PRO A 72 -5.60 1.66 11.64
N LYS A 73 -5.78 2.28 12.80
CA LYS A 73 -6.49 3.56 12.88
C LYS A 73 -5.67 4.72 12.28
N PHE A 74 -4.35 4.63 12.43
CA PHE A 74 -3.42 5.64 11.98
C PHE A 74 -2.24 4.99 11.25
N VAL A 75 -1.69 5.73 10.30
CA VAL A 75 -0.50 5.39 9.53
C VAL A 75 0.40 6.63 9.44
N PRO A 76 1.67 6.50 9.01
CA PRO A 76 2.52 7.66 8.76
C PRO A 76 1.91 8.63 7.75
N GLU A 77 2.19 9.91 7.95
CA GLU A 77 1.73 10.96 7.03
C GLU A 77 2.40 10.83 5.65
N GLY A 78 1.68 11.29 4.63
CA GLY A 78 2.14 11.35 3.24
C GLY A 78 0.98 11.42 2.26
N ASP A 79 1.26 11.92 1.06
CA ASP A 79 0.23 12.18 0.03
C ASP A 79 0.17 11.10 -1.07
N ASN A 80 1.08 10.12 -0.98
CA ASN A 80 1.16 9.00 -1.91
C ASN A 80 1.47 7.72 -1.11
N LEU A 81 0.42 7.14 -0.54
CA LEU A 81 0.53 5.96 0.31
C LEU A 81 0.39 4.67 -0.50
N THR A 82 1.28 3.72 -0.24
CA THR A 82 1.14 2.32 -0.68
C THR A 82 0.86 1.48 0.55
N LEU A 83 -0.37 0.98 0.65
CA LEU A 83 -0.86 0.21 1.78
C LEU A 83 -0.87 -1.28 1.42
N LEU A 84 -0.07 -2.09 2.12
CA LEU A 84 0.02 -3.53 1.91
C LEU A 84 -0.46 -4.25 3.17
N PHE A 85 -1.71 -4.70 3.14
CA PHE A 85 -2.40 -5.40 4.23
C PHE A 85 -2.68 -6.87 3.89
N ASP A 86 -1.96 -7.43 2.92
CA ASP A 86 -2.22 -8.76 2.37
C ASP A 86 -1.98 -9.90 3.39
N GLY A 87 -2.72 -11.01 3.25
CA GLY A 87 -2.49 -12.22 4.05
C GLY A 87 -2.80 -12.05 5.53
N ASN A 88 -3.81 -11.24 5.87
CA ASN A 88 -4.24 -11.01 7.26
C ASN A 88 -5.63 -11.64 7.52
N ASN A 89 -6.24 -11.34 8.66
CA ASN A 89 -7.54 -11.87 9.11
C ASN A 89 -8.60 -10.77 9.18
N ILE A 90 -8.55 -9.78 8.28
CA ILE A 90 -9.51 -8.67 8.28
C ILE A 90 -10.82 -9.16 7.66
N GLU A 91 -11.94 -8.97 8.36
CA GLU A 91 -13.26 -9.46 7.94
C GLU A 91 -14.18 -8.37 7.39
N PHE A 92 -13.93 -7.12 7.78
CA PHE A 92 -14.73 -5.96 7.40
C PHE A 92 -13.84 -4.81 6.89
N LEU A 93 -14.15 -4.30 5.70
CA LEU A 93 -13.47 -3.13 5.15
C LEU A 93 -14.18 -1.86 5.60
N GLU A 94 -13.71 -1.29 6.70
CA GLU A 94 -14.19 -0.03 7.26
C GLU A 94 -13.49 1.19 6.65
N HIS A 95 -14.15 2.35 6.75
CA HIS A 95 -13.59 3.63 6.33
C HIS A 95 -12.33 4.00 7.11
N ARG A 96 -11.36 4.59 6.40
CA ARG A 96 -10.13 5.15 6.96
C ARG A 96 -9.77 6.46 6.29
N GLU A 97 -9.42 7.44 7.11
CA GLU A 97 -9.07 8.79 6.65
C GLU A 97 -7.90 8.79 5.67
N TYR A 98 -6.97 7.84 5.76
CA TYR A 98 -5.79 7.77 4.89
C TYR A 98 -6.07 7.18 3.49
N PHE A 99 -7.27 6.67 3.22
CA PHE A 99 -7.62 6.11 1.91
C PHE A 99 -7.59 7.16 0.79
N ASN A 100 -7.96 8.40 1.10
CA ASN A 100 -7.94 9.51 0.14
C ASN A 100 -6.54 9.94 -0.31
N ARG A 101 -5.48 9.54 0.43
CA ARG A 101 -4.06 9.81 0.13
C ARG A 101 -3.33 8.58 -0.44
N SER A 102 -4.06 7.51 -0.72
CA SER A 102 -3.48 6.24 -1.16
C SER A 102 -3.45 6.16 -2.69
N SER A 103 -2.35 5.64 -3.23
CA SER A 103 -2.25 5.27 -4.65
C SER A 103 -2.38 3.76 -4.87
N VAL A 104 -2.08 2.98 -3.84
CA VAL A 104 -2.21 1.52 -3.84
C VAL A 104 -2.78 1.07 -2.50
N ILE A 105 -3.82 0.26 -2.55
CA ILE A 105 -4.40 -0.42 -1.39
C ILE A 105 -4.51 -1.91 -1.73
N SER A 106 -3.70 -2.74 -1.08
CA SER A 106 -3.74 -4.18 -1.23
C SER A 106 -4.22 -4.79 0.08
N ILE A 107 -5.37 -5.47 0.04
CA ILE A 107 -5.97 -6.21 1.15
C ILE A 107 -6.27 -7.65 0.67
N SER A 108 -5.40 -8.18 -0.19
CA SER A 108 -5.61 -9.50 -0.77
C SER A 108 -5.46 -10.59 0.28
N ASN A 109 -6.05 -11.76 0.02
CA ASN A 109 -5.93 -12.95 0.87
C ASN A 109 -6.27 -12.65 2.34
N ASN A 110 -7.35 -11.91 2.56
CA ASN A 110 -7.94 -11.65 3.87
C ASN A 110 -9.25 -12.46 4.01
N LYS A 111 -10.07 -12.10 5.01
CA LYS A 111 -11.37 -12.75 5.27
C LYS A 111 -12.54 -11.80 5.00
N LEU A 112 -12.34 -10.79 4.15
CA LEU A 112 -13.36 -9.78 3.92
C LEU A 112 -14.63 -10.44 3.39
N ASN A 113 -15.75 -10.20 4.07
CA ASN A 113 -17.07 -10.64 3.66
C ASN A 113 -18.01 -9.46 3.38
N SER A 114 -17.68 -8.28 3.90
CA SER A 114 -18.47 -7.06 3.82
C SER A 114 -17.57 -5.83 3.70
N ILE A 115 -18.08 -4.80 3.00
CA ILE A 115 -17.40 -3.55 2.73
C ILE A 115 -18.34 -2.40 3.11
N ALA A 116 -17.87 -1.47 3.93
CA ALA A 116 -18.63 -0.27 4.24
C ALA A 116 -18.75 0.62 2.98
N SER A 117 -19.95 1.14 2.70
CA SER A 117 -20.19 2.03 1.55
C SER A 117 -19.24 3.24 1.56
N ASN A 118 -19.11 3.89 2.72
CA ASN A 118 -18.22 5.03 2.91
C ASN A 118 -16.71 4.69 2.85
N ALA A 119 -16.32 3.42 2.88
CA ALA A 119 -14.92 3.03 2.66
C ALA A 119 -14.54 3.26 1.20
N ILE A 120 -15.35 2.75 0.26
CA ILE A 120 -15.11 2.87 -1.18
C ILE A 120 -15.19 4.32 -1.64
N GLY A 121 -16.20 5.08 -1.20
CA GLY A 121 -16.36 6.49 -1.56
C GLY A 121 -15.19 7.40 -1.12
N SER A 122 -14.34 6.96 -0.19
CA SER A 122 -13.17 7.71 0.27
C SER A 122 -11.86 7.34 -0.45
N ILE A 123 -11.85 6.23 -1.20
CA ILE A 123 -10.70 5.80 -1.98
C ILE A 123 -10.71 6.58 -3.30
N GLY A 124 -9.59 7.20 -3.66
CA GLY A 124 -9.52 7.96 -4.92
C GLY A 124 -9.72 7.06 -6.13
N SER A 125 -10.42 7.53 -7.16
CA SER A 125 -10.75 6.74 -8.37
C SER A 125 -9.55 6.25 -9.17
N ASN A 126 -8.34 6.77 -8.92
CA ASN A 126 -7.08 6.36 -9.54
C ASN A 126 -6.23 5.44 -8.64
N THR A 127 -6.80 4.98 -7.52
CA THR A 127 -6.11 4.09 -6.58
C THR A 127 -6.17 2.66 -7.10
N VAL A 128 -5.02 2.00 -7.19
CA VAL A 128 -4.99 0.55 -7.45
C VAL A 128 -5.50 -0.17 -6.21
N LEU A 129 -6.59 -0.92 -6.36
CA LEU A 129 -7.25 -1.62 -5.27
C LEU A 129 -7.23 -3.13 -5.51
N ASP A 130 -6.58 -3.89 -4.63
CA ASP A 130 -6.57 -5.35 -4.68
C ASP A 130 -7.29 -5.95 -3.48
N LEU A 131 -8.44 -6.57 -3.74
CA LEU A 131 -9.28 -7.28 -2.78
C LEU A 131 -9.36 -8.78 -3.12
N SER A 132 -8.48 -9.28 -3.99
CA SER A 132 -8.50 -10.68 -4.43
C SER A 132 -8.27 -11.66 -3.27
N GLY A 133 -8.83 -12.87 -3.39
CA GLY A 133 -8.67 -13.89 -2.34
C GLY A 133 -9.45 -13.60 -1.05
N ASN A 134 -10.48 -12.75 -1.12
CA ASN A 134 -11.45 -12.54 -0.04
C ASN A 134 -12.77 -13.30 -0.33
N SER A 135 -13.73 -13.22 0.60
CA SER A 135 -15.05 -13.88 0.51
C SER A 135 -16.19 -12.85 0.42
N ILE A 136 -15.99 -11.81 -0.38
CA ILE A 136 -16.95 -10.70 -0.55
C ILE A 136 -18.17 -11.22 -1.30
N ASN A 137 -19.35 -11.10 -0.69
CA ASN A 137 -20.62 -11.57 -1.26
C ASN A 137 -21.49 -10.44 -1.82
N GLU A 138 -21.23 -9.21 -1.39
CA GLU A 138 -21.97 -8.00 -1.76
C GLU A 138 -20.99 -6.87 -2.08
N LEU A 139 -21.32 -6.07 -3.09
CA LEU A 139 -20.52 -4.91 -3.48
C LEU A 139 -21.33 -3.63 -3.22
N PRO A 140 -20.76 -2.62 -2.54
CA PRO A 140 -21.46 -1.36 -2.31
C PRO A 140 -21.71 -0.63 -3.64
N ARG A 141 -22.80 0.14 -3.73
CA ARG A 141 -23.16 0.91 -4.95
C ARG A 141 -22.03 1.80 -5.46
N ASP A 142 -21.28 2.42 -4.54
CA ASP A 142 -20.17 3.32 -4.84
C ASP A 142 -19.02 2.64 -5.60
N ILE A 143 -18.99 1.30 -5.66
CA ILE A 143 -17.99 0.57 -6.46
C ILE A 143 -18.10 0.85 -7.95
N GLN A 144 -19.27 1.31 -8.43
CA GLN A 144 -19.52 1.62 -9.84
C GLN A 144 -18.66 2.77 -10.35
N SER A 145 -18.15 3.64 -9.46
CA SER A 145 -17.28 4.75 -9.85
C SER A 145 -15.81 4.35 -10.02
N PHE A 146 -15.43 3.10 -9.69
CA PHE A 146 -14.06 2.61 -9.86
C PHE A 146 -13.80 2.14 -11.28
N ASP A 147 -12.61 2.45 -11.80
CA ASP A 147 -12.12 1.85 -13.05
C ASP A 147 -11.88 0.34 -12.82
N PRO A 148 -12.58 -0.55 -13.56
CA PRO A 148 -12.40 -1.99 -13.44
C PRO A 148 -10.96 -2.46 -13.73
N CYS A 149 -10.15 -1.67 -14.44
CA CYS A 149 -8.77 -2.03 -14.79
C CYS A 149 -7.79 -1.91 -13.61
N ILE A 150 -8.08 -1.05 -12.65
CA ILE A 150 -7.22 -0.83 -11.47
C ILE A 150 -7.77 -1.49 -10.20
N MET A 151 -8.95 -2.11 -10.29
CA MET A 151 -9.59 -2.83 -9.20
C MET A 151 -9.57 -4.34 -9.45
N LYS A 152 -9.01 -5.10 -8.50
CA LYS A 152 -8.95 -6.56 -8.55
C LYS A 152 -9.81 -7.17 -7.46
N LEU A 153 -10.88 -7.85 -7.86
CA LEU A 153 -11.74 -8.61 -6.94
C LEU A 153 -11.39 -10.11 -6.91
N GLY A 154 -10.67 -10.61 -7.92
CA GLY A 154 -10.42 -12.04 -8.08
C GLY A 154 -11.72 -12.78 -8.42
N ILE A 155 -11.86 -14.02 -7.92
CA ILE A 155 -13.07 -14.83 -8.11
C ILE A 155 -14.00 -14.56 -6.94
N ILE A 156 -15.05 -13.76 -7.17
CA ILE A 156 -16.13 -13.52 -6.21
C ILE A 156 -17.43 -14.17 -6.69
N LYS A 157 -18.29 -14.53 -5.74
CA LYS A 157 -19.64 -15.07 -6.01
C LYS A 157 -20.66 -14.08 -5.49
N ILE A 158 -21.17 -13.23 -6.37
CA ILE A 158 -22.19 -12.23 -6.03
C ILE A 158 -23.57 -12.69 -6.49
N SER A 159 -24.58 -12.41 -5.69
CA SER A 159 -25.98 -12.56 -6.12
C SER A 159 -26.38 -11.34 -6.94
N CYS A 160 -26.77 -11.54 -8.19
CA CYS A 160 -27.25 -10.46 -9.06
C CYS A 160 -28.78 -10.37 -8.96
N SER A 161 -29.28 -9.73 -7.91
CA SER A 161 -30.71 -9.46 -7.69
C SER A 161 -30.99 -7.95 -7.64
N CYS A 162 -32.22 -7.55 -7.96
CA CYS A 162 -32.66 -6.15 -7.88
C CYS A 162 -33.07 -5.73 -6.46
N ASP A 163 -32.93 -6.62 -5.48
CA ASP A 163 -33.19 -6.36 -4.06
C ASP A 163 -32.03 -5.55 -3.48
N ASP A 164 -32.11 -4.26 -3.76
CA ASP A 164 -31.14 -3.21 -3.49
C ASP A 164 -31.07 -2.86 -1.99
N HIS A 165 -29.88 -2.86 -1.40
CA HIS A 165 -29.52 -2.00 -0.26
C HIS A 165 -28.40 -1.05 -0.71
#